data_AF-A0A3B9WY55-F1
#
_entry.id   AF-A0A3B9WY55-F1
#
_cell.length_a   1.000
_cell.length_b   1.000
_cell.length_c   1.000
_cell.angle_alpha   90.00
_cell.angle_beta   90.00
_cell.angle_gamma   90.00
#
_symmetry.space_group_name_H-M   'P 1'
#
loop_
_entity.id
_entity.type
_entity.pdbx_description
1 polymer ?
#
loop_
_entity_poly.entity_id
_entity_poly.type
_entity_poly.pdbx_seq_one_letter_code
_entity_poly.pdbx_strand_id
1 'polypeptide(L)'
;RFNAAILAFEKVFYEPVAQSPHGAELMDASISIAADLMKKGQDRLEKSLARALEEAISSKEVEFTGMSMTPLAFTRLLVSSVSGLKKHATSAKGLRRQISEVTGVFFKGIQASS
;
A
#
# COMPACT_ATOMS: atom_id res chain seq x y z
N ARG A 1 -11.40 -5.08 -0.73
CA ARG A 1 -11.12 -4.18 0.42
C ARG A 1 -9.69 -3.62 0.38
N PHE A 2 -8.65 -4.46 0.25
CA PHE A 2 -7.25 -4.02 0.17
C PHE A 2 -6.94 -3.05 -0.98
N ASN A 3 -7.32 -3.40 -2.22
CA ASN A 3 -7.09 -2.52 -3.37
C ASN A 3 -7.74 -1.12 -3.18
N ALA A 4 -8.97 -1.07 -2.66
CA ALA A 4 -9.66 0.19 -2.40
C ALA A 4 -8.96 1.02 -1.30
N ALA A 5 -8.45 0.39 -0.24
CA ALA A 5 -7.71 1.07 0.82
C ALA A 5 -6.37 1.65 0.33
N ILE A 6 -5.64 0.89 -0.50
CA ILE A 6 -4.40 1.36 -1.14
C ILE A 6 -4.68 2.56 -2.05
N LEU A 7 -5.70 2.45 -2.92
CA LEU A 7 -6.09 3.55 -3.81
C LEU A 7 -6.56 4.80 -3.05
N ALA A 8 -7.26 4.63 -1.93
CA ALA A 8 -7.69 5.74 -1.07
C ALA A 8 -6.50 6.44 -0.41
N PHE A 9 -5.51 5.69 0.09
CA PHE A 9 -4.29 6.25 0.66
C PHE A 9 -3.52 7.11 -0.35
N GLU A 10 -3.31 6.59 -1.57
CA GLU A 10 -2.63 7.33 -2.64
C GLU A 10 -3.33 8.65 -2.96
N LYS A 11 -4.66 8.64 -3.06
CA LYS A 11 -5.46 9.83 -3.37
C LYS A 11 -5.42 10.88 -2.25
N VAL A 12 -5.46 10.46 -0.98
CA VAL A 12 -5.61 11.38 0.16
C VAL A 12 -4.27 11.97 0.61
N PHE A 13 -3.21 11.16 0.63
CA PHE A 13 -1.95 11.55 1.24
C PHE A 13 -0.85 11.87 0.23
N TYR A 14 -0.87 11.23 -0.94
CA TYR A 14 0.24 11.34 -1.91
C TYR A 14 -0.06 12.34 -3.04
N GLU A 15 -1.23 12.25 -3.65
CA GLU A 15 -1.63 13.09 -4.80
C GLU A 15 -1.62 14.61 -4.49
N PRO A 16 -2.10 15.10 -3.33
CA PRO A 16 -2.07 16.54 -3.02
C PRO A 16 -0.66 17.09 -2.82
N VAL A 17 0.25 16.28 -2.29
CA VAL A 17 1.65 16.65 -2.07
C VAL A 17 2.39 16.71 -3.40
N ALA A 18 2.15 15.73 -4.28
CA ALA A 18 2.79 15.64 -5.59
C ALA A 18 2.33 16.74 -6.59
N GLN A 19 1.13 17.29 -6.42
CA GLN A 19 0.56 18.32 -7.32
C GLN A 19 0.75 19.77 -6.83
N SER A 20 1.41 19.99 -5.70
CA SER A 20 1.65 21.35 -5.19
C SER A 20 2.70 22.11 -6.02
N PRO A 21 2.42 23.35 -6.47
CA PRO A 21 3.39 24.20 -7.18
C PRO A 21 4.66 24.52 -6.36
N HIS A 22 4.58 24.44 -5.03
CA HIS A 22 5.70 24.58 -4.09
C HIS A 22 6.10 23.24 -3.45
N GLY A 23 5.70 22.09 -4.01
CA GLY A 23 5.92 20.77 -3.41
C GLY A 23 7.39 20.45 -3.14
N ALA A 24 8.30 20.98 -3.96
CA ALA A 24 9.76 20.84 -3.80
C ALA A 24 10.35 21.80 -2.75
N GLU A 25 9.73 22.96 -2.48
CA GLU A 25 10.22 23.97 -1.53
C GLU A 25 9.64 23.77 -0.12
N LEU A 26 8.39 23.29 -0.03
CA LEU A 26 7.85 22.70 1.20
C LEU A 26 8.64 21.43 1.57
N MET A 27 9.27 20.76 0.61
CA MET A 27 10.16 19.67 0.93
C MET A 27 11.34 20.14 1.82
N ASP A 28 12.13 21.18 1.57
CA ASP A 28 13.38 21.36 2.37
C ASP A 28 13.25 21.59 3.90
N ALA A 29 12.25 22.34 4.40
CA ALA A 29 12.01 22.50 5.85
C ALA A 29 10.85 21.63 6.37
N SER A 30 9.93 21.24 5.49
CA SER A 30 8.78 20.38 5.82
C SER A 30 9.03 18.91 5.47
N ILE A 31 10.18 18.53 4.88
CA ILE A 31 10.58 17.16 4.53
C ILE A 31 10.53 16.33 5.79
N SER A 32 11.10 16.78 6.92
CA SER A 32 11.14 15.93 8.10
C SER A 32 9.73 15.68 8.64
N ILE A 33 8.90 16.72 8.76
CA ILE A 33 7.55 16.60 9.33
C ILE A 33 6.60 15.90 8.36
N ALA A 34 6.64 16.24 7.08
CA ALA A 34 5.84 15.60 6.03
C ALA A 34 6.31 14.16 5.79
N ALA A 35 7.61 13.88 5.79
CA ALA A 35 8.11 12.50 5.69
C ALA A 35 7.77 11.69 6.95
N ASP A 36 7.85 12.26 8.14
CA ASP A 36 7.41 11.59 9.37
C ASP A 36 5.90 11.34 9.38
N LEU A 37 5.10 12.29 8.89
CA LEU A 37 3.66 12.15 8.75
C LEU A 37 3.30 11.08 7.71
N MET A 38 3.98 11.09 6.56
CA MET A 38 3.82 10.08 5.52
C MET A 38 4.27 8.70 6.00
N LYS A 39 5.37 8.62 6.74
CA LYS A 39 5.87 7.37 7.34
C LYS A 39 4.91 6.84 8.41
N LYS A 40 4.37 7.71 9.26
CA LYS A 40 3.33 7.34 10.25
C LYS A 40 2.03 6.92 9.55
N GLY A 41 1.64 7.60 8.49
CA GLY A 41 0.48 7.26 7.67
C GLY A 41 0.64 5.90 7.00
N GLN A 42 1.82 5.64 6.43
CA GLN A 42 2.17 4.36 5.83
C GLN A 42 2.20 3.24 6.87
N ASP A 43 2.85 3.42 8.03
CA ASP A 43 2.88 2.40 9.09
C ASP A 43 1.46 2.10 9.63
N ARG A 44 0.60 3.13 9.76
CA ARG A 44 -0.82 2.94 10.12
C ARG A 44 -1.58 2.16 9.05
N LEU A 45 -1.39 2.47 7.77
CA LEU A 45 -1.99 1.74 6.66
C LEU A 45 -1.53 0.27 6.69
N GLU A 46 -0.23 0.03 6.75
CA GLU A 46 0.36 -1.31 6.80
C GLU A 46 -0.18 -2.12 7.97
N LYS A 47 -0.26 -1.54 9.17
CA LYS A 47 -0.84 -2.23 10.34
C LYS A 47 -2.32 -2.50 10.18
N SER A 48 -3.09 -1.56 9.65
CA SER A 48 -4.53 -1.75 9.43
C SER A 48 -4.81 -2.83 8.38
N LEU A 49 -4.01 -2.88 7.32
CA LEU A 49 -4.09 -3.90 6.29
C LEU A 49 -3.65 -5.27 6.84
N ALA A 50 -2.55 -5.33 7.60
CA ALA A 50 -2.09 -6.56 8.24
C ALA A 50 -3.17 -7.13 9.19
N ARG A 51 -3.80 -6.29 10.00
CA ARG A 51 -4.91 -6.68 10.86
C ARG A 51 -6.10 -7.23 10.06
N ALA A 52 -6.48 -6.57 8.96
CA ALA A 52 -7.56 -7.06 8.12
C ALA A 52 -7.23 -8.43 7.48
N LEU A 53 -5.95 -8.69 7.17
CA LEU A 53 -5.48 -9.98 6.70
C LEU A 53 -5.53 -11.03 7.82
N GLU A 54 -5.08 -10.69 9.03
CA GLU A 54 -5.16 -11.56 10.21
C GLU A 54 -6.61 -11.94 10.54
N GLU A 55 -7.53 -10.98 10.48
CA GLU A 55 -8.97 -11.22 10.66
C GLU A 55 -9.49 -12.22 9.61
N ALA A 56 -9.17 -12.01 8.32
CA ALA A 56 -9.55 -12.92 7.24
C ALA A 56 -8.95 -14.33 7.40
N ILE A 57 -7.71 -14.44 7.88
CA ILE A 57 -7.07 -15.73 8.20
C ILE A 57 -7.80 -16.41 9.36
N SER A 58 -8.10 -15.68 10.43
CA SER A 58 -8.78 -16.21 11.61
C SER A 58 -10.21 -16.69 11.30
N SER A 59 -10.90 -16.00 10.39
CA SER A 59 -12.22 -16.37 9.88
C SER A 59 -12.17 -17.48 8.82
N LYS A 60 -10.97 -17.96 8.45
CA LYS A 60 -10.76 -18.93 7.37
C LYS A 60 -11.29 -18.45 6.01
N GLU A 61 -11.34 -17.15 5.76
CA GLU A 61 -11.65 -16.59 4.44
C GLU A 61 -10.43 -16.67 3.49
N VAL A 62 -9.23 -16.75 4.07
CA VAL A 62 -7.94 -16.72 3.38
C VAL A 62 -7.02 -17.78 4.00
N GLU A 63 -6.40 -18.60 3.16
CA GLU A 63 -5.33 -19.50 3.58
C GLU A 63 -3.96 -18.83 3.46
N PHE A 64 -3.28 -18.71 4.60
CA PHE A 64 -1.97 -18.07 4.69
C PHE A 64 -0.87 -19.03 5.15
N THR A 65 -1.13 -20.34 5.05
CA THR A 65 -0.25 -21.40 5.55
C THR A 65 0.94 -21.68 4.62
N GLY A 66 0.82 -21.34 3.32
CA GLY A 66 1.90 -21.49 2.34
C GLY A 66 2.97 -20.40 2.40
N MET A 67 2.87 -19.44 3.33
CA MET A 67 3.75 -18.28 3.40
C MET A 67 4.74 -18.43 4.56
N SER A 68 6.03 -18.26 4.29
CA SER A 68 7.09 -18.24 5.32
C SER A 68 7.17 -16.92 6.09
N MET A 69 6.41 -15.90 5.68
CA MET A 69 6.42 -14.56 6.25
C MET A 69 5.17 -14.29 7.08
N THR A 70 5.21 -13.30 7.96
CA THR A 70 4.04 -12.88 8.75
C THR A 70 3.07 -12.04 7.90
N PRO A 71 1.78 -11.93 8.28
CA PRO A 71 0.81 -11.05 7.63
C PRO A 71 1.27 -9.58 7.50
N LEU A 72 1.98 -9.07 8.52
CA LEU A 72 2.57 -7.73 8.49
C LEU A 72 3.72 -7.63 7.47
N ALA A 73 4.62 -8.62 7.42
CA ALA A 73 5.71 -8.63 6.46
C ALA A 73 5.19 -8.73 5.01
N PHE A 74 4.16 -9.55 4.78
CA PHE A 74 3.47 -9.63 3.49
C PHE A 74 2.85 -8.30 3.08
N THR A 75 2.16 -7.64 4.01
CA THR A 75 1.52 -6.34 3.76
C THR A 75 2.55 -5.26 3.44
N ARG A 76 3.68 -5.24 4.17
CA ARG A 76 4.81 -4.34 3.90
C ARG A 76 5.42 -4.56 2.52
N LEU A 77 5.57 -5.82 2.12
CA LEU A 77 6.08 -6.18 0.81
C LEU A 77 5.12 -5.69 -0.29
N LEU A 78 3.81 -5.89 -0.13
CA LEU A 78 2.78 -5.39 -1.05
C LEU A 78 2.84 -3.86 -1.19
N VAL A 79 2.85 -3.13 -0.07
CA VAL A 79 2.90 -1.65 -0.06
C VAL A 79 4.21 -1.14 -0.67
N SER A 80 5.32 -1.84 -0.44
CA SER A 80 6.62 -1.53 -1.05
C SER A 80 6.61 -1.74 -2.56
N SER A 81 6.02 -2.83 -3.05
CA SER A 81 5.85 -3.08 -4.48
C SER A 81 5.00 -1.99 -5.14
N VAL A 82 3.88 -1.60 -4.52
CA VAL A 82 3.05 -0.48 -4.98
C VAL A 82 3.85 0.83 -5.03
N SER A 83 4.66 1.09 -4.01
CA SER A 83 5.51 2.28 -3.97
C SER A 83 6.58 2.29 -5.05
N GLY A 84 7.13 1.11 -5.39
CA GLY A 84 8.06 0.94 -6.52
C GLY A 84 7.43 1.27 -7.88
N LEU A 85 6.17 0.88 -8.10
CA LEU A 85 5.46 1.17 -9.35
C LEU A 85 5.33 2.68 -9.61
N LYS A 86 5.18 3.50 -8.56
CA LYS A 86 5.07 4.96 -8.70
C LYS A 86 6.28 5.58 -9.41
N LYS A 87 7.48 5.01 -9.22
CA LYS A 87 8.72 5.53 -9.83
C LYS A 87 8.78 5.35 -11.35
N HIS A 88 7.96 4.45 -11.90
CA HIS A 88 8.00 4.07 -13.31
C HIS A 88 6.67 4.35 -14.04
N ALA A 89 5.66 4.85 -13.33
CA ALA A 89 4.35 5.10 -13.91
C ALA A 89 4.36 6.34 -14.82
N THR A 90 3.93 6.16 -16.07
CA THR A 90 3.81 7.25 -17.06
C THR A 90 2.45 7.93 -17.07
N SER A 91 1.48 7.39 -16.32
CA SER A 91 0.14 7.98 -16.16
C SER A 91 -0.58 7.44 -14.93
N ALA A 92 -1.52 8.22 -14.38
CA ALA A 92 -2.36 7.80 -13.24
C ALA A 92 -3.23 6.57 -13.58
N LYS A 93 -3.72 6.47 -14.82
CA LYS A 93 -4.49 5.30 -15.29
C LYS A 93 -3.61 4.05 -15.35
N GLY A 94 -2.39 4.18 -15.86
CA GLY A 94 -1.40 3.10 -15.88
C GLY A 94 -1.04 2.63 -14.47
N LEU A 95 -0.77 3.57 -13.56
CA LEU A 95 -0.47 3.27 -12.15
C LEU A 95 -1.61 2.50 -11.48
N ARG A 96 -2.86 2.94 -11.62
CA ARG A 96 -4.03 2.24 -11.04
C ARG A 96 -4.16 0.81 -11.57
N ARG A 97 -3.90 0.60 -12.86
CA ARG A 97 -3.88 -0.74 -13.46
C ARG A 97 -2.78 -1.61 -12.84
N GLN A 98 -1.55 -1.10 -12.78
CA GLN A 98 -0.41 -1.83 -12.22
C GLN A 98 -0.60 -2.17 -10.73
N ILE A 99 -1.19 -1.25 -9.95
CA ILE A 99 -1.57 -1.50 -8.55
C ILE A 99 -2.56 -2.67 -8.46
N SER A 100 -3.57 -2.71 -9.33
CA SER A 100 -4.54 -3.81 -9.37
C SER A 100 -3.87 -5.13 -9.75
N GLU A 101 -2.94 -5.12 -10.70
CA GLU A 101 -2.21 -6.31 -11.16
C GLU A 101 -1.30 -6.86 -10.05
N VAL A 102 -0.47 -6.01 -9.42
CA VAL A 102 0.38 -6.40 -8.28
C VAL A 102 -0.46 -6.92 -7.11
N THR A 103 -1.53 -6.22 -6.75
CA THR A 103 -2.43 -6.66 -5.69
C THR A 103 -2.99 -8.05 -6.01
N GLY A 104 -3.42 -8.28 -7.25
CA GLY A 104 -3.89 -9.58 -7.72
C GLY A 104 -2.84 -10.70 -7.61
N VAL A 105 -1.57 -10.42 -7.91
CA VAL A 105 -0.47 -11.40 -7.76
C VAL A 105 -0.30 -11.81 -6.30
N PHE A 106 -0.28 -10.83 -5.39
CA PHE A 106 -0.16 -11.10 -3.95
C PHE A 106 -1.32 -11.95 -3.43
N PHE A 107 -2.57 -11.59 -3.78
CA PHE A 107 -3.75 -12.32 -3.31
C PHE A 107 -3.88 -13.73 -3.89
N LYS A 108 -3.39 -13.98 -5.11
CA LYS A 108 -3.28 -15.35 -5.65
C LYS A 108 -2.30 -16.22 -4.84
N GLY A 109 -1.30 -15.62 -4.22
CA GLY A 109 -0.31 -16.33 -3.40
C GLY A 109 -0.84 -16.83 -2.05
N ILE A 110 -2.00 -16.34 -1.61
CA ILE A 110 -2.58 -16.63 -0.28
C ILE A 110 -4.00 -17.18 -0.39
N GLN A 111 -4.23 -18.06 -1.38
CA GLN A 111 -5.52 -18.62 -1.82
C GLN A 111 -6.74 -18.44 -0.88
N ALA A 112 -7.89 -18.08 -1.46
CA ALA A 112 -9.16 -18.12 -0.72
C ALA A 112 -9.46 -19.57 -0.31
N SER A 113 -9.76 -19.78 0.97
CA SER A 113 -10.14 -21.11 1.47
C SER A 113 -11.38 -21.59 0.72
N SER A 114 -11.35 -22.83 0.24
CA SER A 114 -12.47 -23.47 -0.47
C SER A 114 -13.61 -23.84 0.47
#